data_AF-A0A8T4LXE6-F1
#
_entry.id   AF-A0A8T4LXE6-F1
#
_cell.length_a   1.000
_cell.length_b   1.000
_cell.length_c   1.000
_cell.angle_alpha   90.00
_cell.angle_beta   90.00
_cell.angle_gamma   90.00
#
_symmetry.space_group_name_H-M   'P 1'
#
loop_
_entity.id
_entity.type
_entity.pdbx_description
1 polymer ?
#
loop_
_entity_poly.entity_id
_entity_poly.type
_entity_poly.pdbx_seq_one_letter_code
_entity_poly.pdbx_strand_id
1 'polypeptide(L)'
;MRIYLILIIILIIGCTSQQQTKIENKTEAKSSSMDLPENGSETNISQPFMYEKKDNESIVPIVQPPPKQTEQNLSKTDHIKNSGRFSFGKPCSWEGAVNFTSPPRRLEDIGLIEPIGLMIGNHVTPIDHGYYYPSNWKHEDNPIEFKDVLAPANGIITEIETMGGRKDDYRLVIHYTCTFYTIYIHVKELSPRIKQFYGGMEFKNGKGINVTAGEVIGRANAFDFSVHDDNVVLKGFITPKLYEGESWKIHTVDMFAYFVEPIKSQLLAKNIREKEPRGGKIDYDIDGKLVGNWFVENSGGYAGLNRGIDNYKTHLAFAYDGLDPSLVVVSMGNFNNEPKQFAVINNKPDPISIDKSDGIIKYELVDIDYMIQGTGEYWDRRNYAKGIKAIGRGDVLGVVLVQMIEDRKIKFEVFPGKTASEVNGFSNPKIYER
;
A
#
# COMPACT_ATOMS: atom_id res chain seq x y z
N MET A 1 45.69 25.61 34.42
CA MET A 1 44.47 25.41 33.59
C MET A 1 44.73 24.24 32.63
N ARG A 2 44.82 23.00 33.17
CA ARG A 2 43.93 21.85 32.88
C ARG A 2 43.64 21.65 31.37
N ILE A 3 44.52 20.95 30.63
CA ILE A 3 44.57 19.50 30.28
C ILE A 3 43.47 19.09 29.26
N TYR A 4 43.85 18.73 28.02
CA TYR A 4 43.82 17.35 27.45
C TYR A 4 44.25 17.35 25.97
N LEU A 5 45.43 16.78 25.71
CA LEU A 5 45.88 16.27 24.43
C LEU A 5 46.33 14.84 24.73
N ILE A 6 45.70 13.79 24.18
CA ILE A 6 46.25 12.42 24.12
C ILE A 6 45.39 11.49 23.25
N LEU A 7 46.10 10.86 22.31
CA LEU A 7 45.98 9.57 21.62
C LEU A 7 44.73 9.17 20.82
N ILE A 8 44.95 9.17 19.50
CA ILE A 8 44.45 8.21 18.52
C ILE A 8 45.16 6.86 18.75
N ILE A 9 44.41 5.77 18.91
CA ILE A 9 44.93 4.40 18.78
C ILE A 9 44.29 3.76 17.56
N ILE A 10 45.14 3.45 16.59
CA ILE A 10 44.92 2.53 15.49
C ILE A 10 45.14 1.11 16.05
N LEU A 11 44.20 0.20 15.79
CA LEU A 11 44.48 -1.24 15.87
C LEU A 11 43.80 -1.95 14.70
N ILE A 12 44.64 -2.21 13.71
CA ILE A 12 44.50 -3.23 12.66
C ILE A 12 44.85 -4.57 13.32
N ILE A 13 44.08 -5.63 12.99
CA ILE A 13 44.38 -7.09 12.95
C ILE A 13 42.98 -7.75 12.98
N GLY A 14 42.57 -8.67 12.13
CA GLY A 14 43.21 -9.40 11.04
C GLY A 14 42.20 -10.45 10.57
N CYS A 15 42.12 -10.66 9.26
CA CYS A 15 41.41 -11.79 8.66
C CYS A 15 41.97 -13.12 9.18
N THR A 16 41.09 -14.07 9.49
CA THR A 16 41.38 -15.48 9.25
C THR A 16 40.11 -16.25 8.93
N SER A 17 40.14 -16.80 7.72
CA SER A 17 39.28 -17.84 7.19
C SER A 17 39.28 -19.09 8.05
N GLN A 18 38.13 -19.73 8.22
CA GLN A 18 38.08 -21.17 8.43
C GLN A 18 37.00 -21.80 7.53
N GLN A 19 37.51 -22.51 6.52
CA GLN A 19 36.80 -23.54 5.78
C GLN A 19 36.28 -24.58 6.78
N GLN A 20 34.99 -24.91 6.72
CA GLN A 20 34.50 -26.18 7.25
C GLN A 20 34.45 -27.20 6.13
N THR A 21 35.28 -28.22 6.32
CA THR A 21 35.46 -29.40 5.50
C THR A 21 34.21 -30.26 5.47
N LYS A 22 33.86 -30.64 4.25
CA LYS A 22 33.15 -31.85 3.81
C LYS A 22 33.43 -33.05 4.74
N ILE A 23 32.38 -33.65 5.28
CA ILE A 23 32.39 -35.06 5.70
C ILE A 23 31.30 -35.76 4.89
N GLU A 24 31.76 -36.57 3.95
CA GLU A 24 30.98 -37.57 3.22
C GLU A 24 30.67 -38.72 4.18
N ASN A 25 29.41 -39.14 4.26
CA ASN A 25 29.06 -40.49 4.67
C ASN A 25 28.12 -41.09 3.62
N LYS A 26 28.68 -41.95 2.78
CA LYS A 26 27.96 -42.96 2.03
C LYS A 26 27.70 -44.14 2.95
N THR A 27 26.47 -44.61 3.04
CA THR A 27 26.22 -46.06 3.16
C THR A 27 24.86 -46.43 2.60
N GLU A 28 24.84 -47.60 2.00
CA GLU A 28 23.97 -48.08 0.95
C GLU A 28 22.60 -48.56 1.40
N ALA A 29 21.72 -48.66 0.41
CA ALA A 29 20.40 -49.27 0.42
C ALA A 29 20.40 -50.74 0.90
N LYS A 30 19.30 -51.11 1.56
CA LYS A 30 18.79 -52.48 1.54
C LYS A 30 17.28 -52.46 1.29
N SER A 31 16.90 -53.14 0.21
CA SER A 31 15.53 -53.50 -0.16
C SER A 31 14.95 -54.54 0.78
N SER A 32 13.64 -54.46 1.06
CA SER A 32 12.83 -55.64 1.35
C SER A 32 11.37 -55.32 1.07
N SER A 33 10.85 -56.01 0.06
CA SER A 33 9.45 -56.22 -0.30
C SER A 33 8.59 -56.75 0.86
N MET A 34 7.29 -56.42 0.86
CA MET A 34 6.22 -57.38 1.13
C MET A 34 4.85 -56.84 0.65
N ASP A 35 4.18 -57.70 -0.11
CA ASP A 35 2.90 -57.52 -0.79
C ASP A 35 1.66 -57.67 0.13
N LEU A 36 0.61 -56.89 -0.20
CA LEU A 36 -0.84 -57.23 -0.38
C LEU A 36 -1.63 -57.99 0.73
N PRO A 37 -3.00 -57.89 0.83
CA PRO A 37 -3.92 -57.74 -0.32
C PRO A 37 -5.19 -56.86 -0.17
N GLU A 38 -5.79 -56.66 -1.35
CA GLU A 38 -7.14 -56.19 -1.65
C GLU A 38 -8.24 -57.23 -1.38
N ASN A 39 -9.45 -56.73 -1.08
CA ASN A 39 -10.79 -57.20 -1.50
C ASN A 39 -11.82 -56.29 -0.80
N GLY A 40 -12.91 -55.76 -1.37
CA GLY A 40 -13.61 -55.98 -2.63
C GLY A 40 -15.14 -56.01 -2.35
N SER A 41 -15.91 -55.15 -3.05
CA SER A 41 -17.38 -55.22 -3.32
C SER A 41 -18.38 -54.98 -2.15
N GLU A 42 -19.63 -54.47 -2.27
CA GLU A 42 -20.45 -53.80 -3.30
C GLU A 42 -21.83 -53.44 -2.64
N THR A 43 -22.42 -52.28 -2.97
CA THR A 43 -23.89 -51.94 -3.01
C THR A 43 -24.74 -52.03 -1.71
N ASN A 44 -25.83 -51.29 -1.41
CA ASN A 44 -26.80 -50.51 -2.19
C ASN A 44 -27.65 -49.58 -1.26
N ILE A 45 -27.95 -48.36 -1.74
CA ILE A 45 -29.17 -47.51 -1.62
C ILE A 45 -29.96 -47.44 -0.29
N SER A 46 -30.00 -46.25 0.32
CA SER A 46 -31.25 -45.49 0.61
C SER A 46 -30.94 -44.02 1.02
N GLN A 47 -31.61 -43.06 0.38
CA GLN A 47 -31.66 -41.62 0.70
C GLN A 47 -33.02 -41.29 1.36
N PRO A 48 -33.28 -40.06 1.85
CA PRO A 48 -32.41 -39.14 2.59
C PRO A 48 -33.11 -38.57 3.85
N PHE A 49 -32.34 -38.05 4.81
CA PHE A 49 -32.85 -37.10 5.82
C PHE A 49 -32.22 -35.73 5.58
N MET A 50 -33.08 -34.75 5.37
CA MET A 50 -32.81 -33.34 5.07
C MET A 50 -32.29 -32.62 6.32
N TYR A 51 -31.18 -31.90 6.21
CA TYR A 51 -30.91 -30.71 7.01
C TYR A 51 -30.36 -29.63 6.08
N GLU A 52 -31.12 -28.54 5.94
CA GLU A 52 -30.76 -27.34 5.20
C GLU A 52 -29.49 -26.72 5.80
N LYS A 53 -28.46 -26.57 4.97
CA LYS A 53 -27.36 -25.64 5.18
C LYS A 53 -27.75 -24.36 4.44
N LYS A 54 -28.05 -23.28 5.15
CA LYS A 54 -28.17 -21.96 4.53
C LYS A 54 -26.76 -21.49 4.17
N ASP A 55 -26.48 -21.46 2.88
CA ASP A 55 -25.31 -20.82 2.33
C ASP A 55 -25.38 -19.32 2.64
N ASN A 56 -24.38 -18.83 3.36
CA ASN A 56 -24.16 -17.41 3.59
C ASN A 56 -23.38 -16.92 2.36
N GLU A 57 -24.09 -16.43 1.34
CA GLU A 57 -23.50 -15.83 0.15
C GLU A 57 -22.55 -14.71 0.58
N SER A 58 -21.29 -14.84 0.16
CA SER A 58 -20.31 -13.77 0.23
C SER A 58 -20.82 -12.59 -0.62
N ILE A 59 -21.17 -11.49 0.03
CA ILE A 59 -21.49 -10.24 -0.67
C ILE A 59 -20.18 -9.69 -1.22
N VAL A 60 -19.89 -10.02 -2.47
CA VAL A 60 -18.82 -9.38 -3.25
C VAL A 60 -19.35 -8.02 -3.73
N PRO A 61 -18.66 -6.90 -3.46
CA PRO A 61 -19.09 -5.60 -3.98
C PRO A 61 -19.02 -5.60 -5.51
N ILE A 62 -20.13 -5.23 -6.15
CA ILE A 62 -20.22 -5.04 -7.59
C ILE A 62 -19.37 -3.82 -7.96
N VAL A 63 -18.20 -4.05 -8.58
CA VAL A 63 -17.42 -3.01 -9.24
C VAL A 63 -18.22 -2.53 -10.44
N GLN A 64 -18.62 -1.26 -10.45
CA GLN A 64 -19.27 -0.68 -11.62
C GLN A 64 -18.26 -0.55 -12.77
N PRO A 65 -18.61 -0.96 -14.00
CA PRO A 65 -17.77 -0.71 -15.16
C PRO A 65 -17.68 0.81 -15.42
N PRO A 66 -16.57 1.30 -16.02
CA PRO A 66 -16.43 2.71 -16.34
C PRO A 66 -17.57 3.18 -17.26
N PRO A 67 -18.07 4.41 -17.09
CA PRO A 67 -19.16 4.92 -17.91
C PRO A 67 -18.74 4.96 -19.38
N LYS A 68 -19.60 4.39 -20.26
CA LYS A 68 -19.44 4.48 -21.71
C LYS A 68 -19.45 5.94 -22.14
N GLN A 69 -18.42 6.34 -22.88
CA GLN A 69 -18.38 7.63 -23.58
C GLN A 69 -19.59 7.72 -24.52
N THR A 70 -20.43 8.73 -24.31
CA THR A 70 -21.46 9.13 -25.26
C THR A 70 -20.97 10.39 -25.96
N GLU A 71 -20.78 10.31 -27.28
CA GLU A 71 -20.67 11.48 -28.13
C GLU A 71 -21.99 12.25 -28.03
N GLN A 72 -22.00 13.44 -27.41
CA GLN A 72 -23.13 14.36 -27.52
C GLN A 72 -22.71 15.80 -27.73
N ASN A 73 -23.30 16.37 -28.78
CA ASN A 73 -23.29 17.77 -29.17
C ASN A 73 -23.66 18.68 -27.99
N LEU A 74 -22.74 19.58 -27.63
CA LEU A 74 -22.94 20.56 -26.57
C LEU A 74 -23.86 21.70 -27.02
N SER A 75 -25.10 21.65 -26.54
CA SER A 75 -25.93 22.84 -26.33
C SER A 75 -25.33 23.64 -25.16
N LYS A 76 -25.15 24.94 -25.38
CA LYS A 76 -24.65 25.89 -24.38
C LYS A 76 -25.61 26.00 -23.20
N THR A 77 -25.02 26.48 -22.09
CA THR A 77 -25.61 26.86 -20.80
C THR A 77 -26.09 25.70 -19.94
N ASP A 78 -25.24 25.28 -18.97
CA ASP A 78 -25.60 25.32 -17.55
C ASP A 78 -24.36 25.19 -16.63
N HIS A 79 -24.23 26.18 -15.73
CA HIS A 79 -23.53 26.20 -14.44
C HIS A 79 -22.16 25.51 -14.27
N ILE A 80 -21.09 26.23 -14.61
CA ILE A 80 -19.72 26.00 -14.12
C ILE A 80 -19.70 26.21 -12.60
N LYS A 81 -19.60 25.14 -11.81
CA LYS A 81 -19.20 25.18 -10.40
C LYS A 81 -17.81 24.55 -10.27
N ASN A 82 -16.84 25.39 -9.90
CA ASN A 82 -15.45 25.09 -9.54
C ASN A 82 -14.60 24.40 -10.62
N SER A 83 -14.04 25.24 -11.50
CA SER A 83 -12.88 24.93 -12.32
C SER A 83 -11.73 24.34 -11.49
N GLY A 84 -11.33 23.10 -11.78
CA GLY A 84 -10.06 22.54 -11.31
C GLY A 84 -8.93 23.52 -11.66
N ARG A 85 -8.20 23.98 -10.65
CA ARG A 85 -7.07 24.89 -10.86
C ARG A 85 -5.87 24.03 -11.26
N PHE A 86 -5.34 24.22 -12.47
CA PHE A 86 -3.90 24.03 -12.64
C PHE A 86 -3.20 24.90 -11.58
N SER A 87 -2.12 24.42 -10.96
CA SER A 87 -1.22 25.19 -10.06
C SER A 87 -0.58 26.45 -10.70
N PHE A 88 -1.15 27.01 -11.77
CA PHE A 88 -0.68 28.18 -12.51
C PHE A 88 -1.75 29.24 -12.79
N GLY A 89 -2.91 29.19 -12.14
CA GLY A 89 -3.91 30.26 -12.24
C GLY A 89 -4.52 30.47 -13.64
N LYS A 90 -4.37 29.49 -14.55
CA LYS A 90 -5.05 29.50 -15.84
C LYS A 90 -6.35 28.69 -15.77
N PRO A 91 -7.43 29.15 -16.42
CA PRO A 91 -8.63 28.35 -16.57
C PRO A 91 -8.27 27.09 -17.36
N CYS A 92 -8.40 25.95 -16.70
CA CYS A 92 -8.39 24.65 -17.34
C CYS A 92 -9.82 24.36 -17.82
N SER A 93 -9.97 23.83 -19.05
CA SER A 93 -11.29 23.55 -19.64
C SER A 93 -11.48 22.10 -20.12
N TRP A 94 -10.47 21.25 -19.95
CA TRP A 94 -10.51 19.85 -20.37
C TRP A 94 -10.76 18.99 -19.16
N GLU A 95 -11.80 18.16 -19.14
CA GLU A 95 -12.12 17.27 -18.01
C GLU A 95 -12.13 15.81 -18.42
N GLY A 96 -12.11 14.93 -17.42
CA GLY A 96 -12.19 13.48 -17.61
C GLY A 96 -10.83 12.81 -17.78
N ALA A 97 -10.86 11.48 -17.81
CA ALA A 97 -9.67 10.66 -17.90
C ALA A 97 -9.09 10.58 -19.32
N VAL A 98 -7.79 10.29 -19.39
CA VAL A 98 -7.08 9.98 -20.64
C VAL A 98 -6.52 8.56 -20.60
N ASN A 99 -6.31 7.99 -21.78
CA ASN A 99 -5.65 6.69 -21.90
C ASN A 99 -4.13 6.84 -21.80
N PHE A 100 -3.49 5.93 -21.07
CA PHE A 100 -2.05 5.80 -21.00
C PHE A 100 -1.54 4.86 -22.09
N THR A 101 -0.70 5.41 -22.98
CA THR A 101 -0.13 4.71 -24.14
C THR A 101 1.36 4.39 -23.97
N SER A 102 1.91 4.66 -22.77
CA SER A 102 3.26 4.26 -22.37
C SER A 102 3.25 3.80 -20.92
N PRO A 103 3.99 2.75 -20.52
CA PRO A 103 4.14 2.38 -19.11
C PRO A 103 4.96 3.44 -18.36
N PRO A 104 4.84 3.55 -17.02
CA PRO A 104 5.61 4.53 -16.23
C PRO A 104 7.11 4.18 -16.11
N ARG A 105 7.48 2.98 -16.56
CA ARG A 105 8.84 2.48 -16.75
C ARG A 105 8.84 1.49 -17.91
N ARG A 106 9.95 1.36 -18.62
CA ARG A 106 10.14 0.30 -19.64
C ARG A 106 9.81 -1.08 -19.06
N LEU A 107 9.01 -1.89 -19.75
CA LEU A 107 8.47 -3.14 -19.20
C LEU A 107 9.57 -4.12 -18.81
N GLU A 108 10.66 -4.14 -19.56
CA GLU A 108 11.85 -4.96 -19.31
C GLU A 108 12.63 -4.57 -18.04
N ASP A 109 12.48 -3.32 -17.57
CA ASP A 109 13.12 -2.80 -16.36
C ASP A 109 12.22 -2.94 -15.11
N ILE A 110 11.03 -3.52 -15.25
CA ILE A 110 10.11 -3.82 -14.14
C ILE A 110 10.31 -5.26 -13.67
N GLY A 111 10.78 -5.39 -12.44
CA GLY A 111 10.89 -6.66 -11.72
C GLY A 111 9.54 -7.09 -11.16
N LEU A 112 8.96 -6.24 -10.32
CA LEU A 112 7.64 -6.45 -9.71
C LEU A 112 6.94 -5.12 -9.41
N ILE A 113 5.63 -5.19 -9.27
CA ILE A 113 4.77 -4.07 -8.85
C ILE A 113 4.00 -4.50 -7.61
N GLU A 114 4.05 -3.68 -6.56
CA GLU A 114 3.11 -3.75 -5.45
C GLU A 114 2.04 -2.66 -5.65
N PRO A 115 0.74 -3.00 -5.65
CA PRO A 115 -0.32 -2.04 -5.94
C PRO A 115 -0.66 -1.16 -4.73
N ILE A 116 -1.66 -0.27 -4.85
CA ILE A 116 -2.13 0.53 -3.72
C ILE A 116 -2.69 -0.35 -2.59
N GLY A 117 -2.76 0.19 -1.38
CA GLY A 117 -3.45 -0.45 -0.26
C GLY A 117 -2.57 -1.16 0.76
N LEU A 118 -1.26 -1.25 0.53
CA LEU A 118 -0.31 -1.67 1.55
C LEU A 118 -0.31 -0.71 2.76
N MET A 119 0.13 -1.19 3.92
CA MET A 119 0.39 -0.37 5.11
C MET A 119 1.81 -0.69 5.56
N ILE A 120 2.72 0.28 5.56
CA ILE A 120 4.15 0.04 5.79
C ILE A 120 4.77 1.25 6.49
N GLY A 121 5.42 1.02 7.63
CA GLY A 121 6.14 2.07 8.36
C GLY A 121 5.20 3.21 8.74
N ASN A 122 5.57 4.45 8.41
CA ASN A 122 4.77 5.65 8.69
C ASN A 122 3.50 5.76 7.82
N HIS A 123 3.31 4.93 6.79
CA HIS A 123 2.04 4.80 6.10
C HIS A 123 1.09 3.89 6.87
N VAL A 124 0.45 4.47 7.88
CA VAL A 124 -0.42 3.76 8.83
C VAL A 124 -1.75 3.34 8.20
N THR A 125 -2.33 4.19 7.34
CA THR A 125 -3.53 3.81 6.58
C THR A 125 -3.14 3.25 5.21
N PRO A 126 -4.02 2.47 4.55
CA PRO A 126 -3.76 1.94 3.21
C PRO A 126 -3.23 3.00 2.22
N ILE A 127 -2.07 2.70 1.63
CA ILE A 127 -1.26 3.60 0.80
C ILE A 127 -1.96 3.89 -0.53
N ASP A 128 -1.95 5.14 -0.98
CA ASP A 128 -2.64 5.62 -2.20
C ASP A 128 -1.81 5.53 -3.48
N HIS A 129 -0.57 5.09 -3.38
CA HIS A 129 0.35 4.83 -4.49
C HIS A 129 0.85 3.39 -4.44
N GLY A 130 1.23 2.87 -5.61
CA GLY A 130 1.89 1.57 -5.70
C GLY A 130 3.37 1.75 -6.00
N TYR A 131 4.12 0.68 -5.79
CA TYR A 131 5.56 0.66 -5.89
C TYR A 131 6.01 -0.09 -7.14
N TYR A 132 6.88 0.55 -7.91
CA TYR A 132 7.51 -0.04 -9.08
C TYR A 132 8.96 -0.37 -8.75
N TYR A 133 9.28 -1.66 -8.69
CA TYR A 133 10.62 -2.14 -8.38
C TYR A 133 11.30 -2.73 -9.64
N PRO A 134 12.62 -2.55 -9.79
CA PRO A 134 13.39 -3.28 -10.77
C PRO A 134 13.63 -4.73 -10.31
N SER A 135 14.05 -5.58 -11.23
CA SER A 135 14.54 -6.92 -10.90
C SER A 135 15.77 -6.82 -9.99
N ASN A 136 15.88 -7.72 -9.00
CA ASN A 136 16.97 -7.73 -8.01
C ASN A 136 17.11 -6.42 -7.22
N TRP A 137 15.98 -5.78 -6.91
CA TRP A 137 15.98 -4.54 -6.15
C TRP A 137 16.76 -4.67 -4.82
N LYS A 138 17.52 -3.63 -4.51
CA LYS A 138 18.24 -3.46 -3.26
C LYS A 138 17.80 -2.15 -2.63
N HIS A 139 17.71 -2.13 -1.30
CA HIS A 139 17.37 -0.92 -0.55
C HIS A 139 18.42 0.20 -0.68
N GLU A 140 19.61 -0.09 -1.19
CA GLU A 140 20.67 0.89 -1.40
C GLU A 140 20.43 1.68 -2.69
N ASP A 141 20.36 3.00 -2.57
CA ASP A 141 20.32 3.90 -3.74
C ASP A 141 21.70 3.94 -4.40
N ASN A 142 21.82 3.28 -5.54
CA ASN A 142 22.98 3.36 -6.41
C ASN A 142 22.60 4.06 -7.73
N PRO A 143 23.09 5.27 -8.01
CA PRO A 143 22.76 6.01 -9.24
C PRO A 143 23.08 5.26 -10.54
N ILE A 144 24.04 4.33 -10.50
CA ILE A 144 24.38 3.46 -11.62
C ILE A 144 23.22 2.52 -11.97
N GLU A 145 22.42 2.14 -10.98
CA GLU A 145 21.29 1.21 -11.14
C GLU A 145 19.98 1.92 -11.52
N PHE A 146 19.94 3.27 -11.51
CA PHE A 146 18.73 4.01 -11.83
C PHE A 146 18.27 3.78 -13.27
N LYS A 147 16.98 3.48 -13.43
CA LYS A 147 16.31 3.24 -14.71
C LYS A 147 15.39 4.39 -15.06
N ASP A 148 15.10 4.52 -16.35
CA ASP A 148 14.21 5.56 -16.87
C ASP A 148 12.82 5.47 -16.22
N VAL A 149 12.33 6.62 -15.78
CA VAL A 149 10.92 6.87 -15.43
C VAL A 149 10.29 7.64 -16.57
N LEU A 150 9.12 7.17 -17.02
CA LEU A 150 8.48 7.63 -18.25
C LEU A 150 7.13 8.29 -17.95
N ALA A 151 6.77 9.32 -18.73
CA ALA A 151 5.41 9.85 -18.75
C ALA A 151 4.47 8.87 -19.47
N PRO A 152 3.28 8.55 -18.93
CA PRO A 152 2.43 7.49 -19.47
C PRO A 152 1.49 8.00 -20.60
N ALA A 153 1.29 9.31 -20.68
CA ALA A 153 0.52 10.00 -21.71
C ALA A 153 1.09 11.41 -21.96
N ASN A 154 0.56 12.09 -22.99
CA ASN A 154 0.83 13.50 -23.21
C ASN A 154 0.21 14.32 -22.08
N GLY A 155 1.00 15.18 -21.43
CA GLY A 155 0.54 15.94 -20.28
C GLY A 155 1.45 17.11 -19.95
N ILE A 156 1.22 17.70 -18.78
CA ILE A 156 1.97 18.84 -18.28
C ILE A 156 2.44 18.49 -16.86
N ILE A 157 3.75 18.49 -16.63
CA ILE A 157 4.29 18.48 -15.27
C ILE A 157 3.96 19.85 -14.65
N THR A 158 3.16 19.84 -13.59
CA THR A 158 2.66 21.05 -12.94
C THR A 158 3.27 21.32 -11.58
N GLU A 159 3.87 20.30 -10.97
CA GLU A 159 4.50 20.38 -9.66
C GLU A 159 5.76 19.51 -9.67
N ILE A 160 6.84 20.05 -9.11
CA ILE A 160 8.05 19.31 -8.78
C ILE A 160 8.46 19.76 -7.38
N GLU A 161 8.53 18.82 -6.45
CA GLU A 161 8.86 19.08 -5.05
C GLU A 161 10.02 18.18 -4.62
N THR A 162 10.86 18.65 -3.69
CA THR A 162 11.88 17.79 -3.05
C THR A 162 11.30 17.10 -1.83
N MET A 163 11.37 15.78 -1.79
CA MET A 163 10.83 14.96 -0.71
C MET A 163 11.50 15.28 0.63
N GLY A 164 10.76 15.86 1.58
CA GLY A 164 11.28 16.21 2.90
C GLY A 164 12.51 17.13 2.88
N GLY A 165 12.69 17.93 1.81
CA GLY A 165 13.89 18.74 1.59
C GLY A 165 15.15 17.94 1.26
N ARG A 166 15.03 16.64 1.00
CA ARG A 166 16.15 15.79 0.56
C ARG A 166 16.59 16.22 -0.82
N LYS A 167 17.91 16.30 -0.99
CA LYS A 167 18.52 16.53 -2.30
C LYS A 167 18.32 15.28 -3.16
N ASP A 168 17.98 15.49 -4.44
CA ASP A 168 17.93 14.42 -5.44
C ASP A 168 16.88 13.33 -5.10
N ASP A 169 15.72 13.75 -4.61
CA ASP A 169 14.54 12.91 -4.33
C ASP A 169 13.29 13.74 -4.60
N TYR A 170 12.60 13.47 -5.71
CA TYR A 170 11.58 14.34 -6.27
C TYR A 170 10.19 13.69 -6.28
N ARG A 171 9.18 14.51 -5.94
CA ARG A 171 7.76 14.26 -6.25
C ARG A 171 7.39 15.08 -7.48
N LEU A 172 6.72 14.46 -8.46
CA LEU A 172 6.23 15.10 -9.67
C LEU A 172 4.72 14.88 -9.81
N VAL A 173 4.00 15.92 -10.20
CA VAL A 173 2.58 15.79 -10.61
C VAL A 173 2.45 16.09 -12.09
N ILE A 174 1.88 15.15 -12.84
CA ILE A 174 1.59 15.29 -14.27
C ILE A 174 0.08 15.36 -14.44
N HIS A 175 -0.41 16.52 -14.86
CA HIS A 175 -1.81 16.70 -15.23
C HIS A 175 -2.01 16.42 -16.72
N TYR A 176 -3.08 15.70 -17.03
CA TYR A 176 -3.54 15.43 -18.39
C TYR A 176 -4.78 16.26 -18.74
N THR A 177 -5.65 16.42 -17.75
CA THR A 177 -6.85 17.28 -17.77
C THR A 177 -6.95 18.04 -16.44
N CYS A 178 -8.02 18.80 -16.23
CA CYS A 178 -8.23 19.54 -14.97
C CYS A 178 -8.51 18.63 -13.78
N THR A 179 -8.94 17.40 -14.05
CA THR A 179 -9.44 16.46 -13.06
C THR A 179 -8.66 15.15 -13.08
N PHE A 180 -7.71 14.96 -14.00
CA PHE A 180 -7.02 13.68 -14.17
C PHE A 180 -5.51 13.88 -14.22
N TYR A 181 -4.82 13.23 -13.30
CA TYR A 181 -3.38 13.40 -13.10
C TYR A 181 -2.74 12.16 -12.47
N THR A 182 -1.42 12.09 -12.57
CA THR A 182 -0.60 11.08 -11.88
C THR A 182 0.40 11.75 -10.97
N ILE A 183 0.70 11.11 -9.84
CA ILE A 183 1.79 11.49 -8.96
C ILE A 183 2.91 10.44 -9.08
N TYR A 184 4.14 10.93 -9.21
CA TYR A 184 5.36 10.14 -9.10
C TYR A 184 6.10 10.59 -7.83
N ILE A 185 6.57 9.65 -7.02
CA ILE A 185 7.41 9.94 -5.84
C ILE A 185 8.69 9.10 -5.93
N HIS A 186 9.75 9.55 -5.26
CA HIS A 186 11.06 8.90 -5.27
C HIS A 186 11.72 8.83 -6.65
N VAL A 187 11.43 9.80 -7.52
CA VAL A 187 12.24 10.05 -8.71
C VAL A 187 13.56 10.64 -8.24
N LYS A 188 14.68 9.93 -8.44
CA LYS A 188 15.98 10.29 -7.87
C LYS A 188 16.75 11.29 -8.73
N GLU A 189 16.55 11.25 -10.04
CA GLU A 189 17.15 12.19 -10.99
C GLU A 189 16.08 12.74 -11.92
N LEU A 190 16.03 14.05 -12.11
CA LEU A 190 15.25 14.66 -13.20
C LEU A 190 16.01 14.51 -14.52
N SER A 191 15.30 14.27 -15.63
CA SER A 191 15.95 14.24 -16.94
C SER A 191 16.59 15.60 -17.27
N PRO A 192 17.64 15.66 -18.11
CA PRO A 192 18.32 16.92 -18.42
C PRO A 192 17.37 18.03 -18.89
N ARG A 193 16.35 17.67 -19.68
CA ARG A 193 15.30 18.58 -20.13
C ARG A 193 14.47 19.10 -18.97
N ILE A 194 13.93 18.22 -18.12
CA ILE A 194 13.09 18.64 -16.98
C ILE A 194 13.92 19.51 -16.01
N LYS A 195 15.16 19.11 -15.73
CA LYS A 195 16.11 19.85 -14.88
C LYS A 195 16.40 21.27 -15.38
N GLN A 196 16.35 21.52 -16.70
CA GLN A 196 16.53 22.85 -17.26
C GLN A 196 15.42 23.82 -16.77
N PHE A 197 14.18 23.34 -16.66
CA PHE A 197 13.02 24.14 -16.26
C PHE A 197 12.76 24.14 -14.75
N TYR A 198 13.32 23.17 -14.03
CA TYR A 198 13.26 23.11 -12.58
C TYR A 198 14.06 24.24 -11.92
N GLY A 199 13.40 25.08 -11.12
CA GLY A 199 13.99 26.21 -10.40
C GLY A 199 14.15 25.99 -8.89
N GLY A 200 13.91 24.79 -8.37
CA GLY A 200 13.77 24.53 -6.94
C GLY A 200 12.31 24.53 -6.53
N MET A 201 11.84 25.57 -5.84
CA MET A 201 10.46 25.63 -5.33
C MET A 201 9.43 26.12 -6.37
N GLU A 202 9.89 26.69 -7.48
CA GLU A 202 9.03 27.16 -8.57
C GLU A 202 9.63 26.75 -9.92
N PHE A 203 8.77 26.57 -10.92
CA PHE A 203 9.22 26.46 -12.31
C PHE A 203 9.83 27.80 -12.72
N LYS A 204 11.01 27.78 -13.36
CA LYS A 204 11.77 29.01 -13.70
C LYS A 204 10.98 30.08 -14.48
N ASN A 205 9.89 29.69 -15.13
CA ASN A 205 9.04 30.58 -15.94
C ASN A 205 7.57 30.62 -15.48
N GLY A 206 7.23 30.06 -14.31
CA GLY A 206 5.84 29.96 -13.83
C GLY A 206 4.92 29.17 -14.77
N LYS A 207 5.49 28.33 -15.64
CA LYS A 207 4.79 27.52 -16.63
C LYS A 207 5.17 26.06 -16.42
N GLY A 208 4.17 25.18 -16.39
CA GLY A 208 4.37 23.74 -16.38
C GLY A 208 5.14 23.25 -17.61
N ILE A 209 5.67 22.02 -17.53
CA ILE A 209 6.52 21.43 -18.55
C ILE A 209 5.71 20.40 -19.33
N ASN A 210 5.45 20.66 -20.62
CA ASN A 210 4.81 19.66 -21.48
C ASN A 210 5.69 18.41 -21.57
N VAL A 211 5.06 17.24 -21.58
CA VAL A 211 5.69 15.94 -21.80
C VAL A 211 4.85 15.13 -22.78
N THR A 212 5.51 14.20 -23.49
CA THR A 212 4.84 13.26 -24.40
C THR A 212 4.83 11.85 -23.81
N ALA A 213 3.89 11.01 -24.24
CA ALA A 213 3.85 9.61 -23.83
C ALA A 213 5.18 8.91 -24.16
N GLY A 214 5.78 8.24 -23.17
CA GLY A 214 7.08 7.58 -23.28
C GLY A 214 8.29 8.51 -23.14
N GLU A 215 8.07 9.81 -22.90
CA GLU A 215 9.17 10.73 -22.62
C GLU A 215 9.82 10.40 -21.27
N VAL A 216 11.16 10.35 -21.25
CA VAL A 216 11.94 10.19 -20.02
C VAL A 216 11.85 11.47 -19.19
N ILE A 217 11.16 11.39 -18.05
CA ILE A 217 10.98 12.50 -17.11
C ILE A 217 12.03 12.49 -16.00
N GLY A 218 12.63 11.34 -15.75
CA GLY A 218 13.65 11.17 -14.72
C GLY A 218 14.19 9.75 -14.66
N ARG A 219 14.94 9.44 -13.61
CA ARG A 219 15.48 8.11 -13.34
C ARG A 219 15.37 7.77 -11.85
N ALA A 220 15.14 6.50 -11.54
CA ALA A 220 15.04 5.99 -10.18
C ALA A 220 15.37 4.49 -10.12
N ASN A 221 15.75 3.98 -8.95
CA ASN A 221 15.85 2.53 -8.74
C ASN A 221 14.43 1.95 -8.60
N ALA A 222 13.75 2.26 -7.50
CA ALA A 222 12.31 2.10 -7.32
C ALA A 222 11.64 3.48 -7.26
N PHE A 223 10.34 3.54 -7.55
CA PHE A 223 9.56 4.77 -7.47
C PHE A 223 8.10 4.46 -7.19
N ASP A 224 7.39 5.48 -6.73
CA ASP A 224 5.97 5.38 -6.41
C ASP A 224 5.15 5.97 -7.56
N PHE A 225 4.01 5.36 -7.83
CA PHE A 225 3.12 5.80 -8.89
C PHE A 225 1.66 5.71 -8.41
N SER A 226 0.89 6.78 -8.62
CA SER A 226 -0.54 6.81 -8.38
C SER A 226 -1.28 7.55 -9.49
N VAL A 227 -2.56 7.20 -9.65
CA VAL A 227 -3.47 7.78 -10.64
C VAL A 227 -4.65 8.37 -9.87
N HIS A 228 -5.04 9.60 -10.23
CA HIS A 228 -6.13 10.32 -9.57
C HIS A 228 -7.12 10.86 -10.59
N ASP A 229 -8.41 10.76 -10.26
CA ASP A 229 -9.50 11.36 -11.00
C ASP A 229 -10.42 12.12 -10.02
N ASP A 230 -10.39 13.45 -10.07
CA ASP A 230 -11.19 14.31 -9.19
C ASP A 230 -12.70 14.16 -9.43
N ASN A 231 -13.12 13.53 -10.55
CA ASN A 231 -14.52 13.17 -10.78
C ASN A 231 -14.94 11.92 -9.98
N VAL A 232 -13.99 11.17 -9.44
CA VAL A 232 -14.22 9.99 -8.63
C VAL A 232 -14.02 10.34 -7.17
N VAL A 233 -14.97 9.96 -6.31
CA VAL A 233 -14.82 10.06 -4.85
C VAL A 233 -15.04 8.68 -4.26
N LEU A 234 -13.98 8.10 -3.70
CA LEU A 234 -14.00 6.82 -3.00
C LEU A 234 -14.98 6.88 -1.82
N LYS A 235 -15.95 5.96 -1.80
CA LYS A 235 -17.08 6.01 -0.86
C LYS A 235 -16.77 5.39 0.50
N GLY A 236 -15.74 4.56 0.58
CA GLY A 236 -15.26 3.98 1.83
C GLY A 236 -14.34 4.93 2.63
N PHE A 237 -14.27 6.21 2.27
CA PHE A 237 -13.77 7.28 3.14
C PHE A 237 -14.97 8.08 3.64
N ILE A 238 -15.58 7.63 4.74
CA ILE A 238 -16.91 8.11 5.17
C ILE A 238 -16.90 9.51 5.81
N THR A 239 -15.71 10.05 6.10
CA THR A 239 -15.48 11.45 6.51
C THR A 239 -14.30 12.06 5.75
N PRO A 240 -14.51 12.49 4.49
CA PRO A 240 -13.44 13.00 3.62
C PRO A 240 -12.63 14.16 4.22
N LYS A 241 -13.23 14.96 5.11
CA LYS A 241 -12.57 16.08 5.80
C LYS A 241 -11.32 15.66 6.57
N LEU A 242 -11.27 14.43 7.10
CA LEU A 242 -10.10 13.92 7.82
C LEU A 242 -8.91 13.64 6.90
N TYR A 243 -9.08 13.72 5.58
CA TYR A 243 -8.05 13.49 4.58
C TYR A 243 -7.53 14.78 3.94
N GLU A 244 -7.93 15.97 4.41
CA GLU A 244 -7.54 17.27 3.82
C GLU A 244 -6.02 17.49 3.71
N GLY A 245 -5.20 16.87 4.58
CA GLY A 245 -3.73 16.93 4.49
C GLY A 245 -3.13 16.21 3.28
N GLU A 246 -3.87 15.26 2.71
CA GLU A 246 -3.57 14.53 1.48
C GLU A 246 -4.85 14.45 0.65
N SER A 247 -5.42 15.60 0.30
CA SER A 247 -6.77 15.69 -0.27
C SER A 247 -6.98 14.89 -1.56
N TRP A 248 -5.91 14.55 -2.27
CA TRP A 248 -5.94 13.69 -3.46
C TRP A 248 -6.27 12.23 -3.16
N LYS A 249 -6.05 11.74 -1.93
CA LYS A 249 -6.21 10.33 -1.55
C LYS A 249 -7.63 9.82 -1.78
N ILE A 250 -8.65 10.67 -1.59
CA ILE A 250 -10.05 10.29 -1.81
C ILE A 250 -10.43 10.14 -3.29
N HIS A 251 -9.56 10.61 -4.18
CA HIS A 251 -9.72 10.62 -5.64
C HIS A 251 -8.80 9.59 -6.33
N THR A 252 -8.08 8.78 -5.56
CA THR A 252 -7.22 7.72 -6.09
C THR A 252 -8.04 6.65 -6.80
N VAL A 253 -7.63 6.31 -8.02
CA VAL A 253 -8.27 5.29 -8.86
C VAL A 253 -7.32 4.11 -9.11
N ASP A 254 -7.85 3.00 -9.64
CA ASP A 254 -7.03 1.82 -9.96
C ASP A 254 -5.91 2.22 -10.94
N MET A 255 -4.67 2.03 -10.49
CA MET A 255 -3.49 2.45 -11.24
C MET A 255 -3.33 1.77 -12.59
N PHE A 256 -3.95 0.61 -12.82
CA PHE A 256 -3.89 -0.12 -14.09
C PHE A 256 -5.05 0.20 -15.02
N ALA A 257 -6.10 0.88 -14.54
CA ALA A 257 -7.37 0.98 -15.25
C ALA A 257 -7.26 1.66 -16.62
N TYR A 258 -6.38 2.68 -16.72
CA TYR A 258 -6.29 3.60 -17.86
C TYR A 258 -5.19 3.24 -18.87
N PHE A 259 -4.39 2.19 -18.63
CA PHE A 259 -3.44 1.71 -19.63
C PHE A 259 -4.17 0.99 -20.77
N VAL A 260 -3.76 1.27 -22.01
CA VAL A 260 -4.23 0.53 -23.18
C VAL A 260 -3.56 -0.84 -23.27
N GLU A 261 -4.18 -1.78 -23.98
CA GLU A 261 -3.52 -3.06 -24.29
C GLU A 261 -2.43 -2.88 -25.38
N PRO A 262 -1.32 -3.64 -25.34
CA PRO A 262 -1.00 -4.73 -24.39
C PRO A 262 -0.35 -4.27 -23.07
N ILE A 263 -0.15 -2.96 -22.86
CA ILE A 263 0.60 -2.42 -21.71
C ILE A 263 -0.08 -2.81 -20.39
N LYS A 264 -1.41 -2.71 -20.33
CA LYS A 264 -2.18 -3.07 -19.13
C LYS A 264 -1.96 -4.52 -18.70
N SER A 265 -2.14 -5.48 -19.61
CA SER A 265 -1.91 -6.90 -19.30
C SER A 265 -0.46 -7.20 -18.95
N GLN A 266 0.50 -6.52 -19.59
CA GLN A 266 1.94 -6.66 -19.27
C GLN A 266 2.30 -6.11 -17.88
N LEU A 267 1.70 -4.99 -17.45
CA LEU A 267 1.86 -4.46 -16.10
C LEU A 267 1.21 -5.37 -15.06
N LEU A 268 -0.02 -5.84 -15.32
CA LEU A 268 -0.73 -6.77 -14.43
C LEU A 268 0.01 -8.11 -14.24
N ALA A 269 0.76 -8.55 -15.25
CA ALA A 269 1.62 -9.73 -15.16
C ALA A 269 2.83 -9.55 -14.22
N LYS A 270 3.17 -8.30 -13.87
CA LYS A 270 4.22 -7.93 -12.91
C LYS A 270 3.69 -7.58 -11.51
N ASN A 271 2.37 -7.51 -11.36
CA ASN A 271 1.71 -7.19 -10.09
C ASN A 271 1.73 -8.40 -9.14
N ILE A 272 2.23 -8.21 -7.92
CA ILE A 272 2.33 -9.24 -6.88
C ILE A 272 0.96 -9.65 -6.34
N ARG A 273 0.06 -8.69 -6.15
CA ARG A 273 -1.30 -9.00 -5.70
C ARG A 273 -1.92 -9.94 -6.71
N GLU A 274 -2.72 -10.92 -6.26
CA GLU A 274 -3.51 -11.82 -7.13
C GLU A 274 -5.03 -11.63 -6.98
N LYS A 275 -5.47 -11.05 -5.85
CA LYS A 275 -6.89 -10.84 -5.55
C LYS A 275 -7.45 -9.57 -6.19
N GLU A 276 -8.75 -9.60 -6.50
CA GLU A 276 -9.47 -8.39 -6.89
C GLU A 276 -9.70 -7.44 -5.69
N PRO A 277 -9.77 -6.12 -5.92
CA PRO A 277 -9.36 -5.44 -7.15
C PRO A 277 -7.85 -5.61 -7.41
N ARG A 278 -7.43 -5.89 -8.65
CA ARG A 278 -6.00 -6.04 -9.02
C ARG A 278 -5.18 -4.82 -8.60
N GLY A 279 -5.73 -3.63 -8.79
CA GLY A 279 -5.12 -2.37 -8.42
C GLY A 279 -5.04 -2.11 -6.92
N GLY A 280 -5.65 -2.93 -6.06
CA GLY A 280 -5.70 -2.70 -4.62
C GLY A 280 -6.87 -1.81 -4.17
N LYS A 281 -7.00 -1.60 -2.85
CA LYS A 281 -8.08 -0.84 -2.22
C LYS A 281 -7.56 -0.08 -1.01
N ILE A 282 -8.07 1.13 -0.80
CA ILE A 282 -7.61 2.03 0.28
C ILE A 282 -8.72 2.55 1.21
N ASP A 283 -9.98 2.42 0.81
CA ASP A 283 -11.14 3.02 1.46
C ASP A 283 -12.02 1.93 2.11
N TYR A 284 -11.58 1.41 3.25
CA TYR A 284 -12.24 0.28 3.93
C TYR A 284 -13.31 0.69 4.94
N ASP A 285 -13.54 1.99 5.16
CA ASP A 285 -14.46 2.44 6.21
C ASP A 285 -15.89 1.98 5.90
N ILE A 286 -16.52 1.38 6.90
CA ILE A 286 -17.94 1.06 6.90
C ILE A 286 -18.57 1.71 8.14
N ASP A 287 -19.58 2.54 7.92
CA ASP A 287 -20.25 3.25 9.00
C ASP A 287 -20.84 2.27 10.01
N GLY A 288 -20.60 2.50 11.30
CA GLY A 288 -21.03 1.60 12.37
C GLY A 288 -20.20 0.31 12.54
N LYS A 289 -19.13 0.09 11.76
CA LYS A 289 -18.28 -1.13 11.85
C LYS A 289 -16.81 -0.85 12.09
N LEU A 290 -16.10 -1.63 12.90
CA LEU A 290 -14.72 -1.32 13.28
C LEU A 290 -13.76 -1.16 12.10
N VAL A 291 -13.96 -1.90 11.00
CA VAL A 291 -13.11 -1.85 9.80
C VAL A 291 -12.99 -0.44 9.22
N GLY A 292 -11.77 -0.04 8.89
CA GLY A 292 -11.43 1.27 8.33
C GLY A 292 -10.31 2.00 9.07
N ASN A 293 -10.15 3.26 8.71
CA ASN A 293 -9.18 4.19 9.26
C ASN A 293 -9.79 4.97 10.42
N TRP A 294 -8.95 5.28 11.39
CA TRP A 294 -9.30 5.95 12.63
C TRP A 294 -8.23 6.96 12.99
N PHE A 295 -8.64 8.09 13.56
CA PHE A 295 -7.76 9.19 13.93
C PHE A 295 -8.02 9.56 15.37
N VAL A 296 -6.99 9.82 16.17
CA VAL A 296 -7.19 10.32 17.54
C VAL A 296 -8.13 11.52 17.50
N GLU A 297 -9.14 11.53 18.37
CA GLU A 297 -10.18 12.57 18.38
C GLU A 297 -9.55 13.96 18.46
N ASN A 298 -10.00 14.88 17.61
CA ASN A 298 -9.46 16.23 17.48
C ASN A 298 -7.98 16.30 17.03
N SER A 299 -7.42 15.26 16.39
CA SER A 299 -6.05 15.33 15.86
C SER A 299 -5.91 16.13 14.56
N GLY A 300 -7.03 16.45 13.89
CA GLY A 300 -7.03 17.05 12.56
C GLY A 300 -6.78 16.04 11.42
N GLY A 301 -6.86 14.73 11.70
CA GLY A 301 -6.70 13.68 10.70
C GLY A 301 -5.34 13.72 10.01
N TYR A 302 -5.35 13.65 8.69
CA TYR A 302 -4.17 13.78 7.84
C TYR A 302 -3.51 15.16 7.89
N ALA A 303 -4.27 16.23 8.08
CA ALA A 303 -3.70 17.58 8.16
C ALA A 303 -2.89 17.76 9.46
N GLY A 304 -3.27 17.06 10.53
CA GLY A 304 -2.73 17.24 11.87
C GLY A 304 -3.09 18.61 12.47
N LEU A 305 -2.84 18.79 13.78
CA LEU A 305 -3.10 20.08 14.44
C LEU A 305 -2.08 21.18 14.16
N ASN A 306 -0.83 20.81 13.80
CA ASN A 306 0.27 21.78 13.67
C ASN A 306 1.10 21.60 12.38
N ARG A 307 0.58 20.92 11.35
CA ARG A 307 1.34 20.55 10.12
C ARG A 307 2.75 19.98 10.42
N GLY A 308 2.87 19.31 11.57
CA GLY A 308 4.15 18.89 12.11
C GLY A 308 4.62 17.56 11.54
N ILE A 309 5.90 17.29 11.75
CA ILE A 309 6.52 15.97 11.56
C ILE A 309 5.80 14.98 12.50
N ASP A 310 5.41 13.81 11.98
CA ASP A 310 4.73 12.72 12.70
C ASP A 310 3.21 12.81 12.93
N ASN A 311 2.45 13.49 12.06
CA ASN A 311 0.98 13.41 12.05
C ASN A 311 0.44 11.96 12.08
N TYR A 312 1.14 11.04 11.42
CA TYR A 312 0.83 9.61 11.38
C TYR A 312 0.73 8.95 12.76
N LYS A 313 1.37 9.49 13.81
CA LYS A 313 1.29 8.97 15.20
C LYS A 313 -0.13 8.96 15.77
N THR A 314 -1.03 9.73 15.16
CA THR A 314 -2.45 9.80 15.54
C THR A 314 -3.35 8.90 14.69
N HIS A 315 -2.78 8.20 13.72
CA HIS A 315 -3.51 7.34 12.79
C HIS A 315 -3.55 5.90 13.31
N LEU A 316 -4.61 5.20 12.94
CA LEU A 316 -4.89 3.81 13.25
C LEU A 316 -5.69 3.22 12.10
N ALA A 317 -5.45 1.96 11.75
CA ALA A 317 -6.26 1.24 10.76
C ALA A 317 -6.55 -0.18 11.25
N PHE A 318 -7.82 -0.58 11.14
CA PHE A 318 -8.26 -1.96 11.18
C PHE A 318 -8.69 -2.32 9.76
N ALA A 319 -7.78 -2.91 9.00
CA ALA A 319 -8.01 -3.18 7.59
C ALA A 319 -7.45 -4.56 7.23
N TYR A 320 -7.24 -4.79 5.94
CA TYR A 320 -6.70 -6.05 5.44
C TYR A 320 -5.37 -5.80 4.76
N ASP A 321 -4.54 -6.84 4.68
CA ASP A 321 -3.28 -6.78 3.97
C ASP A 321 -3.47 -6.41 2.48
N GLY A 322 -2.58 -5.54 1.98
CA GLY A 322 -2.67 -4.96 0.64
C GLY A 322 -2.39 -5.96 -0.50
N LEU A 323 -1.72 -7.08 -0.24
CA LEU A 323 -1.42 -8.12 -1.23
C LEU A 323 -2.36 -9.32 -1.09
N ASP A 324 -2.65 -9.73 0.15
CA ASP A 324 -3.59 -10.80 0.48
C ASP A 324 -4.66 -10.31 1.48
N PRO A 325 -5.83 -9.85 0.98
CA PRO A 325 -6.87 -9.25 1.80
C PRO A 325 -7.58 -10.24 2.75
N SER A 326 -7.15 -11.51 2.80
CA SER A 326 -7.67 -12.45 3.78
C SER A 326 -6.99 -12.34 5.15
N LEU A 327 -5.88 -11.60 5.28
CA LEU A 327 -5.25 -11.31 6.56
C LEU A 327 -5.74 -9.95 7.11
N VAL A 328 -6.24 -9.96 8.34
CA VAL A 328 -6.57 -8.76 9.11
C VAL A 328 -5.28 -8.12 9.62
N VAL A 329 -5.16 -6.82 9.38
CA VAL A 329 -4.03 -6.00 9.80
C VAL A 329 -4.50 -4.91 10.75
N VAL A 330 -3.84 -4.83 11.90
CA VAL A 330 -3.92 -3.67 12.79
C VAL A 330 -2.67 -2.83 12.55
N SER A 331 -2.85 -1.66 11.94
CA SER A 331 -1.75 -0.71 11.72
C SER A 331 -1.88 0.49 12.63
N MET A 332 -0.79 0.87 13.27
CA MET A 332 -0.76 1.91 14.28
C MET A 332 0.37 2.87 14.03
N GLY A 333 0.10 4.17 14.17
CA GLY A 333 1.15 5.18 14.12
C GLY A 333 2.04 5.26 15.36
N ASN A 334 1.61 4.66 16.46
CA ASN A 334 2.33 4.70 17.73
C ASN A 334 2.13 3.39 18.52
N PHE A 335 2.96 2.41 18.20
CA PHE A 335 3.24 1.24 19.00
C PHE A 335 4.57 1.47 19.73
N ASN A 336 4.52 1.89 21.00
CA ASN A 336 5.71 2.20 21.80
C ASN A 336 6.66 3.22 21.12
N ASN A 337 6.10 4.33 20.64
CA ASN A 337 6.76 5.45 19.93
C ASN A 337 7.20 5.18 18.48
N GLU A 338 6.88 4.02 17.92
CA GLU A 338 7.19 3.67 16.53
C GLU A 338 5.89 3.34 15.77
N PRO A 339 5.77 3.68 14.48
CA PRO A 339 4.67 3.17 13.67
C PRO A 339 4.90 1.69 13.34
N LYS A 340 3.87 0.85 13.47
CA LYS A 340 3.99 -0.59 13.21
C LYS A 340 2.68 -1.22 12.72
N GLN A 341 2.82 -2.27 11.91
CA GLN A 341 1.74 -3.08 11.35
C GLN A 341 1.82 -4.49 11.91
N PHE A 342 0.66 -5.06 12.22
CA PHE A 342 0.56 -6.38 12.86
C PHE A 342 -0.52 -7.24 12.23
N ALA A 343 -0.25 -8.53 12.16
CA ALA A 343 -1.28 -9.54 11.97
C ALA A 343 -2.01 -9.79 13.30
N VAL A 344 -3.27 -10.18 13.21
CA VAL A 344 -4.07 -10.62 14.35
C VAL A 344 -3.94 -12.13 14.54
N ILE A 345 -3.67 -12.59 15.77
CA ILE A 345 -3.67 -14.02 16.10
C ILE A 345 -5.02 -14.66 15.72
N ASN A 346 -4.96 -15.83 15.09
CA ASN A 346 -6.13 -16.55 14.55
C ASN A 346 -6.98 -15.76 13.55
N ASN A 347 -6.50 -14.59 13.10
CA ASN A 347 -7.15 -13.72 12.14
C ASN A 347 -8.60 -13.35 12.53
N LYS A 348 -8.87 -13.23 13.84
CA LYS A 348 -10.21 -13.04 14.40
C LYS A 348 -10.20 -12.20 15.68
N PRO A 349 -11.33 -11.56 16.04
CA PRO A 349 -12.53 -11.35 15.20
C PRO A 349 -12.24 -10.48 13.96
N ASP A 350 -13.05 -10.61 12.91
CA ASP A 350 -12.92 -9.77 11.72
C ASP A 350 -13.49 -8.36 12.00
N PRO A 351 -12.73 -7.27 11.77
CA PRO A 351 -13.19 -5.91 12.07
C PRO A 351 -14.46 -5.48 11.32
N ILE A 352 -14.82 -6.12 10.20
CA ILE A 352 -16.09 -5.81 9.52
C ILE A 352 -17.31 -6.31 10.30
N SER A 353 -17.13 -7.32 11.16
CA SER A 353 -18.22 -7.87 11.96
C SER A 353 -18.50 -7.05 13.21
N ILE A 354 -17.50 -6.34 13.73
CA ILE A 354 -17.55 -5.65 15.03
C ILE A 354 -18.34 -4.35 14.95
N ASP A 355 -19.26 -4.17 15.88
CA ASP A 355 -19.98 -2.92 16.14
C ASP A 355 -20.08 -2.58 17.65
N LYS A 356 -20.93 -1.60 17.99
CA LYS A 356 -21.13 -1.12 19.36
C LYS A 356 -21.63 -2.20 20.33
N SER A 357 -22.29 -3.24 19.83
CA SER A 357 -22.88 -4.31 20.66
C SER A 357 -21.86 -5.32 21.17
N ASP A 358 -20.67 -5.41 20.55
CA ASP A 358 -19.65 -6.40 20.89
C ASP A 358 -18.84 -6.05 22.15
N GLY A 359 -18.91 -4.80 22.62
CA GLY A 359 -18.15 -4.35 23.80
C GLY A 359 -16.64 -4.29 23.55
N ILE A 360 -15.84 -4.77 24.50
CA ILE A 360 -14.37 -4.71 24.41
C ILE A 360 -13.85 -5.89 23.60
N ILE A 361 -13.20 -5.60 22.49
CA ILE A 361 -12.45 -6.55 21.67
C ILE A 361 -10.98 -6.52 22.08
N LYS A 362 -10.37 -7.71 22.15
CA LYS A 362 -8.93 -7.87 22.35
C LYS A 362 -8.31 -8.49 21.11
N TYR A 363 -7.24 -7.88 20.61
CA TYR A 363 -6.40 -8.48 19.58
C TYR A 363 -5.00 -8.70 20.11
N GLU A 364 -4.54 -9.95 20.07
CA GLU A 364 -3.12 -10.27 20.20
C GLU A 364 -2.43 -10.08 18.85
N LEU A 365 -1.30 -9.39 18.88
CA LEU A 365 -0.60 -8.89 17.70
C LEU A 365 0.71 -9.65 17.50
N VAL A 366 0.95 -10.08 16.26
CA VAL A 366 2.18 -10.76 15.84
C VAL A 366 2.73 -10.10 14.57
N ASP A 367 3.98 -10.41 14.20
CA ASP A 367 4.56 -9.87 12.97
C ASP A 367 3.84 -10.41 11.73
N ILE A 368 3.85 -9.61 10.66
CA ILE A 368 3.36 -10.01 9.33
C ILE A 368 4.53 -10.60 8.54
N ASP A 369 4.31 -11.73 7.90
CA ASP A 369 5.23 -12.33 6.94
C ASP A 369 4.46 -12.80 5.70
N TYR A 370 5.16 -13.13 4.63
CA TYR A 370 4.56 -13.60 3.38
C TYR A 370 5.15 -14.93 2.94
N MET A 371 4.28 -15.84 2.51
CA MET A 371 4.64 -17.16 2.03
C MET A 371 4.28 -17.32 0.55
N ILE A 372 5.09 -18.06 -0.19
CA ILE A 372 4.79 -18.49 -1.55
C ILE A 372 3.97 -19.77 -1.48
N GLN A 373 2.69 -19.70 -1.86
CA GLN A 373 1.82 -20.87 -1.96
C GLN A 373 2.38 -21.85 -2.99
N GLY A 374 2.41 -23.13 -2.60
CA GLY A 374 2.96 -24.21 -3.42
C GLY A 374 4.38 -24.61 -3.07
N THR A 375 5.24 -23.68 -2.64
CA THR A 375 6.60 -24.02 -2.14
C THR A 375 6.66 -24.05 -0.61
N GLY A 376 5.85 -23.21 0.05
CA GLY A 376 5.94 -23.06 1.51
C GLY A 376 7.20 -22.32 1.95
N GLU A 377 7.85 -21.58 1.05
CA GLU A 377 8.98 -20.70 1.37
C GLU A 377 8.51 -19.29 1.71
N TYR A 378 9.28 -18.59 2.54
CA TYR A 378 9.08 -17.17 2.77
C TYR A 378 9.42 -16.37 1.52
N TRP A 379 8.56 -15.41 1.18
CA TRP A 379 8.82 -14.51 0.08
C TRP A 379 9.86 -13.46 0.49
N ASP A 380 10.90 -13.29 -0.33
CA ASP A 380 12.01 -12.37 -0.06
C ASP A 380 11.66 -10.88 -0.22
N ARG A 381 10.44 -10.58 -0.70
CA ARG A 381 9.94 -9.23 -1.02
C ARG A 381 10.79 -8.46 -2.03
N ARG A 382 11.62 -9.15 -2.81
CA ARG A 382 12.56 -8.55 -3.79
C ARG A 382 12.33 -9.05 -5.19
N ASN A 383 11.90 -10.29 -5.33
CA ASN A 383 11.68 -10.93 -6.62
C ASN A 383 10.19 -11.17 -6.86
N TYR A 384 9.78 -11.13 -8.12
CA TYR A 384 8.41 -11.45 -8.48
C TYR A 384 8.09 -12.89 -8.06
N ALA A 385 6.94 -13.06 -7.42
CA ALA A 385 6.40 -14.35 -7.02
C ALA A 385 4.87 -14.37 -7.19
N LYS A 386 4.33 -15.58 -7.39
CA LYS A 386 2.89 -15.85 -7.42
C LYS A 386 2.49 -16.65 -6.19
N GLY A 387 1.21 -16.66 -5.88
CA GLY A 387 0.65 -17.35 -4.74
C GLY A 387 1.04 -16.69 -3.42
N ILE A 388 1.21 -15.37 -3.38
CA ILE A 388 1.58 -14.69 -2.13
C ILE A 388 0.44 -14.80 -1.11
N LYS A 389 0.77 -15.36 0.06
CA LYS A 389 -0.11 -15.52 1.21
C LYS A 389 0.46 -14.74 2.38
N ALA A 390 -0.29 -13.75 2.88
CA ALA A 390 0.08 -13.05 4.09
C ALA A 390 -0.26 -13.92 5.31
N ILE A 391 0.64 -13.94 6.29
CA ILE A 391 0.49 -14.72 7.53
C ILE A 391 0.90 -13.90 8.76
N GLY A 392 0.30 -14.23 9.91
CA GLY A 392 0.83 -13.82 11.20
C GLY A 392 1.90 -14.81 11.67
N ARG A 393 3.02 -14.31 12.18
CA ARG A 393 4.17 -15.11 12.60
C ARG A 393 4.82 -14.59 13.88
N GLY A 394 5.34 -15.52 14.67
CA GLY A 394 6.17 -15.22 15.83
C GLY A 394 5.38 -15.15 17.13
N ASP A 395 6.05 -14.69 18.17
CA ASP A 395 5.48 -14.53 19.50
C ASP A 395 4.56 -13.30 19.56
N VAL A 396 3.66 -13.27 20.55
CA VAL A 396 2.82 -12.11 20.84
C VAL A 396 3.70 -10.92 21.16
N LEU A 397 3.59 -9.87 20.34
CA LEU A 397 4.34 -8.63 20.52
C LEU A 397 3.59 -7.62 21.39
N GLY A 398 2.28 -7.78 21.51
CA GLY A 398 1.43 -6.95 22.36
C GLY A 398 -0.04 -7.24 22.15
N VAL A 399 -0.86 -6.56 22.93
CA VAL A 399 -2.31 -6.60 22.82
C VAL A 399 -2.84 -5.21 22.58
N VAL A 400 -3.88 -5.12 21.76
CA VAL A 400 -4.73 -3.92 21.72
C VAL A 400 -6.12 -4.24 22.26
N LEU A 401 -6.65 -3.29 23.00
CA LEU A 401 -8.06 -3.23 23.34
C LEU A 401 -8.73 -2.20 22.45
N VAL A 402 -9.88 -2.55 21.91
CA VAL A 402 -10.72 -1.64 21.15
C VAL A 402 -12.19 -1.84 21.50
N GLN A 403 -12.94 -0.75 21.59
CA GLN A 403 -14.37 -0.79 21.82
C GLN A 403 -15.02 0.30 20.99
N MET A 404 -15.98 -0.08 20.15
CA MET A 404 -16.89 0.88 19.52
C MET A 404 -17.83 1.44 20.59
N ILE A 405 -17.80 2.77 20.74
CA ILE A 405 -18.67 3.49 21.69
C ILE A 405 -19.76 4.31 20.96
N GLU A 406 -19.49 4.71 19.73
CA GLU A 406 -20.45 5.29 18.77
C GLU A 406 -20.12 4.75 17.36
N ASP A 407 -20.97 5.01 16.35
CA ASP A 407 -20.77 4.44 15.01
C ASP A 407 -19.45 4.86 14.35
N ARG A 408 -18.96 6.04 14.74
CA ARG A 408 -17.70 6.64 14.28
C ARG A 408 -16.79 7.05 15.43
N LYS A 409 -16.91 6.38 16.59
CA LYS A 409 -16.04 6.65 17.75
C LYS A 409 -15.63 5.37 18.47
N ILE A 410 -14.35 5.22 18.75
CA ILE A 410 -13.80 4.09 19.50
C ILE A 410 -12.98 4.53 20.71
N LYS A 411 -12.95 3.68 21.73
CA LYS A 411 -11.87 3.65 22.73
C LYS A 411 -10.81 2.68 22.25
N PHE A 412 -9.55 3.09 22.32
CA PHE A 412 -8.43 2.26 21.91
C PHE A 412 -7.24 2.41 22.86
N GLU A 413 -6.61 1.28 23.19
CA GLU A 413 -5.40 1.23 24.01
C GLU A 413 -4.51 0.08 23.58
N VAL A 414 -3.20 0.28 23.71
CA VAL A 414 -2.18 -0.70 23.35
C VAL A 414 -1.33 -1.05 24.56
N PHE A 415 -1.01 -2.34 24.66
CA PHE A 415 -0.22 -2.94 25.73
C PHE A 415 0.96 -3.72 25.10
N PRO A 416 2.08 -3.04 24.80
CA PRO A 416 3.26 -3.70 24.23
C PRO A 416 3.84 -4.76 25.17
N GLY A 417 4.28 -5.88 24.61
CA GLY A 417 4.88 -7.00 25.36
C GLY A 417 3.92 -7.75 26.29
N LYS A 418 2.61 -7.51 26.17
CA LYS A 418 1.56 -8.19 26.95
C LYS A 418 0.79 -9.18 26.10
N THR A 419 0.31 -10.23 26.75
CA THR A 419 -0.66 -11.18 26.22
C THR A 419 -2.08 -10.84 26.68
N ALA A 420 -3.10 -11.43 26.04
CA ALA A 420 -4.50 -11.12 26.34
C ALA A 420 -4.90 -11.49 27.76
N SER A 421 -4.22 -12.47 28.36
CA SER A 421 -4.44 -12.91 29.75
C SER A 421 -3.91 -11.93 30.79
N GLU A 422 -2.94 -11.08 30.42
CA GLU A 422 -2.35 -10.08 31.32
C GLU A 422 -3.10 -8.73 31.32
N VAL A 423 -4.00 -8.52 30.35
CA VAL A 423 -4.73 -7.26 30.17
C VAL A 423 -6.18 -7.43 30.59
N ASN A 424 -6.58 -6.85 31.72
CA ASN A 424 -7.94 -6.99 32.25
C ASN A 424 -8.98 -6.05 31.62
N GLY A 425 -8.54 -4.90 31.10
CA GLY A 425 -9.40 -3.87 30.53
C GLY A 425 -8.61 -2.59 30.24
N PHE A 426 -9.33 -1.55 29.83
CA PHE A 426 -8.74 -0.25 29.59
C PHE A 426 -8.16 0.35 30.88
N SER A 427 -6.98 0.95 30.79
CA SER A 427 -6.33 1.70 31.88
C SER A 427 -6.23 3.18 31.55
N ASN A 428 -5.78 3.53 30.35
CA ASN A 428 -5.69 4.89 29.84
C ASN A 428 -5.97 4.95 28.33
N PRO A 429 -7.21 4.69 27.91
CA PRO A 429 -7.55 4.62 26.49
C PRO A 429 -7.56 6.01 25.86
N LYS A 430 -7.20 6.07 24.58
CA LYS A 430 -7.44 7.23 23.73
C LYS A 430 -8.78 7.06 23.01
N ILE A 431 -9.41 8.18 22.71
CA ILE A 431 -10.58 8.24 21.84
C ILE A 431 -10.10 8.46 20.42
N TYR A 432 -10.64 7.69 19.48
CA TYR A 432 -10.47 7.92 18.05
C TYR A 432 -11.83 8.18 17.42
N GLU A 433 -11.81 9.04 16.40
CA GLU A 433 -12.92 9.39 15.53
C GLU A 433 -12.60 8.96 14.09
N ARG A 434 -13.63 8.96 13.24
CA ARG A 434 -13.45 8.87 11.80
C ARG A 434 -14.60 9.45 11.03
#